data_AF-A0A7S1DRL9-F1
#
_entry.id   AF-A0A7S1DRL9-F1
#
_cell.length_a   1.000
_cell.length_b   1.000
_cell.length_c   1.000
_cell.angle_alpha   90.00
_cell.angle_beta   90.00
_cell.angle_gamma   90.00
#
_symmetry.space_group_name_H-M   'P 1'
#
loop_
_entity.id
_entity.type
_entity.pdbx_description
1 polymer ?
#
loop_
_entity_poly.entity_id
_entity_poly.type
_entity_poly.pdbx_seq_one_letter_code
_entity_poly.pdbx_strand_id
1 'polypeptide(L)'
;MRGETRQQGVRAHIFVVADMAFRALGSEEKNQSVVISGESGAGKTKSAREILRYIVEVATGAFDGALGGAKSRDADAIVGKITVNNPILEAFGNAKTLRNDNSSRFGKYLE
;
A
#
# COMPACT_ATOMS: atom_id res chain seq x y z
N MET A 1 -8.62 20.22 -15.31
CA MET A 1 -8.07 19.32 -14.27
C MET A 1 -7.58 20.19 -13.12
N ARG A 2 -8.30 20.21 -12.00
CA ARG A 2 -7.87 20.99 -10.82
C ARG A 2 -6.74 20.22 -10.14
N GLY A 3 -5.54 20.81 -10.09
CA GLY A 3 -4.41 20.25 -9.36
C GLY A 3 -4.71 20.26 -7.88
N GLU A 4 -4.66 19.09 -7.25
CA GLU A 4 -4.86 18.93 -5.82
C GLU A 4 -3.80 19.71 -5.04
N THR A 5 -4.28 20.37 -4.00
CA THR A 5 -3.53 21.17 -3.04
C THR A 5 -2.37 20.34 -2.48
N ARG A 6 -1.12 20.71 -2.80
CA ARG A 6 0.05 20.28 -2.02
C ARG A 6 -0.25 20.58 -0.56
N GLN A 7 -0.28 19.57 0.32
CA GLN A 7 -0.24 19.81 1.76
C GLN A 7 1.09 20.50 2.08
N GLN A 8 1.08 21.83 2.13
CA GLN A 8 2.24 22.64 2.45
C GLN A 8 2.55 22.43 3.94
N GLY A 9 3.62 21.67 4.24
CA GLY A 9 4.11 21.48 5.61
C GLY A 9 4.44 20.03 5.99
N VAL A 10 3.97 19.03 5.25
CA VAL A 10 4.28 17.61 5.52
C VAL A 10 5.38 17.12 4.57
N ARG A 11 6.43 16.48 5.10
CA ARG A 11 7.50 15.89 4.27
C ARG A 11 6.89 14.81 3.38
N ALA A 12 7.28 14.80 2.11
CA ALA A 12 6.85 13.78 1.15
C ALA A 12 7.12 12.38 1.70
N HIS A 13 6.05 11.59 1.89
CA HIS A 13 6.11 10.25 2.44
C HIS A 13 4.94 9.41 1.91
N ILE A 14 5.13 8.10 1.75
CA ILE A 14 4.11 7.19 1.23
C ILE A 14 2.83 7.15 2.09
N PHE A 15 3.00 7.33 3.40
CA PHE A 15 1.88 7.43 4.35
C PHE A 15 1.01 8.67 4.14
N VAL A 16 1.55 9.76 3.56
CA VAL A 16 0.73 10.93 3.20
C VAL A 16 -0.24 10.58 2.09
N VAL A 17 0.21 9.82 1.09
CA VAL A 17 -0.65 9.35 -0.01
C VAL A 17 -1.73 8.40 0.52
N ALA A 18 -1.36 7.50 1.43
CA ALA A 18 -2.30 6.58 2.06
C ALA A 18 -3.36 7.30 2.91
N ASP A 19 -2.96 8.29 3.72
CA ASP A 19 -3.87 9.13 4.52
C ASP A 19 -4.80 9.95 3.63
N MET A 20 -4.28 10.56 2.56
CA MET A 20 -5.09 11.30 1.60
C MET A 20 -6.16 10.41 0.95
N ALA A 21 -5.77 9.23 0.46
CA ALA A 21 -6.70 8.27 -0.13
C ALA A 21 -7.75 7.79 0.89
N PHE A 22 -7.35 7.48 2.13
CA PHE A 22 -8.26 7.05 3.18
C PHE A 22 -9.28 8.14 3.55
N ARG A 23 -8.83 9.39 3.69
CA ARG A 23 -9.72 10.52 4.00
C ARG A 23 -10.66 10.84 2.83
N ALA A 24 -10.14 10.84 1.60
CA ALA A 24 -10.93 11.08 0.40
C ALA A 24 -12.06 10.05 0.24
N LEU A 25 -11.82 8.79 0.60
CA LEU A 25 -12.85 7.75 0.62
C LEU A 25 -14.07 8.15 1.48
N GLY A 26 -13.81 8.72 2.67
CA GLY A 26 -14.85 9.16 3.59
C GLY A 26 -15.46 10.52 3.23
N SER A 27 -14.69 11.47 2.71
CA SER A 27 -15.18 12.82 2.40
C SER A 27 -15.87 12.94 1.05
N GLU A 28 -15.43 12.18 0.05
CA GLU A 28 -15.98 12.21 -1.31
C GLU A 28 -17.01 11.13 -1.56
N GLU A 29 -17.15 10.16 -0.64
CA GLU A 29 -18.02 8.98 -0.74
C GLU A 29 -17.84 8.22 -2.06
N LYS A 30 -16.59 8.16 -2.55
CA LYS A 30 -16.21 7.50 -3.81
C LYS A 30 -15.02 6.59 -3.61
N ASN A 31 -15.01 5.48 -4.34
CA ASN A 31 -13.89 4.54 -4.38
C ASN A 31 -12.59 5.24 -4.80
N GLN A 32 -11.51 4.99 -4.07
CA GLN A 32 -10.21 5.58 -4.29
C GLN A 32 -9.26 4.55 -4.89
N SER A 33 -8.30 5.01 -5.70
CA SER A 33 -7.28 4.13 -6.28
C SER A 33 -5.89 4.72 -6.12
N VAL A 34 -4.92 3.87 -5.79
CA VAL A 34 -3.50 4.27 -5.69
C VAL A 34 -2.70 3.50 -6.72
N VAL A 35 -2.12 4.23 -7.67
CA VAL A 35 -1.30 3.65 -8.74
C VAL A 35 0.18 3.78 -8.38
N ILE A 36 0.87 2.65 -8.23
CA ILE A 36 2.31 2.60 -7.96
C ILE A 36 3.05 2.17 -9.22
N SER A 37 3.61 3.14 -9.93
CA SER A 37 4.46 2.92 -11.11
C SER A 37 5.94 2.98 -10.77
N GLY A 38 6.77 2.33 -11.60
CA GLY A 38 8.22 2.40 -11.49
C GLY A 38 8.90 1.24 -12.21
N GLU A 39 10.19 1.39 -12.47
CA GLU A 39 10.98 0.34 -13.10
C GLU A 39 11.07 -0.93 -12.22
N SER A 40 11.59 -2.00 -12.82
CA SER A 40 11.82 -3.24 -12.09
C SER A 40 12.84 -3.03 -10.97
N GLY A 41 12.56 -3.54 -9.77
CA GLY A 41 13.42 -3.32 -8.59
C GLY A 41 13.18 -2.01 -7.83
N ALA A 42 12.32 -1.10 -8.33
CA ALA A 42 12.03 0.18 -7.66
C ALA A 42 11.24 0.07 -6.33
N GLY A 43 10.96 -1.15 -5.85
CA GLY A 43 10.28 -1.36 -4.56
C GLY A 43 8.75 -1.30 -4.58
N LYS A 44 8.09 -1.36 -5.75
CA LYS A 44 6.63 -1.24 -5.90
C LYS A 44 5.83 -2.14 -4.94
N THR A 45 6.17 -3.42 -4.85
CA THR A 45 5.49 -4.40 -3.98
C THR A 45 5.63 -4.04 -2.50
N LYS A 46 6.82 -3.56 -2.09
CA LYS A 46 7.05 -3.11 -0.72
C LYS A 46 6.24 -1.85 -0.42
N SER A 47 6.24 -0.88 -1.32
CA SER A 47 5.43 0.33 -1.22
C SER A 47 3.93 0.02 -1.10
N ALA A 48 3.41 -0.89 -1.92
CA ALA A 48 2.01 -1.33 -1.83
C ALA A 48 1.68 -1.95 -0.46
N ARG A 49 2.59 -2.77 0.08
CA ARG A 49 2.45 -3.39 1.41
C ARG A 49 2.36 -2.34 2.52
N GLU A 50 3.23 -1.34 2.50
CA GLU A 50 3.23 -0.28 3.52
C GLU A 50 1.98 0.60 3.45
N ILE A 51 1.45 0.88 2.26
CA ILE A 51 0.16 1.60 2.09
C ILE A 51 -0.99 0.78 2.68
N LEU A 52 -1.08 -0.51 2.34
CA LEU A 52 -2.11 -1.39 2.88
C LEU A 52 -2.04 -1.47 4.40
N ARG A 53 -0.84 -1.61 4.95
CA ARG A 53 -0.62 -1.61 6.40
C ARG A 53 -1.16 -0.34 7.05
N TYR A 54 -0.79 0.83 6.52
CA TYR A 54 -1.26 2.11 7.03
C TYR A 54 -2.79 2.18 7.04
N ILE A 55 -3.44 1.82 5.93
CA ILE A 55 -4.91 1.84 5.81
C ILE A 55 -5.55 0.94 6.87
N VAL A 56 -5.03 -0.28 7.06
CA VAL A 56 -5.56 -1.22 8.06
C VAL A 56 -5.35 -0.71 9.48
N GLU A 57 -4.17 -0.17 9.80
CA GLU A 57 -3.88 0.37 11.13
C GLU A 57 -4.78 1.56 11.48
N VAL A 58 -5.05 2.46 10.53
CA VAL A 58 -5.97 3.59 10.71
C VAL A 58 -7.42 3.10 10.82
N ALA A 59 -7.87 2.22 9.93
CA ALA A 59 -9.25 1.70 9.92
C ALA A 59 -9.60 0.88 11.18
N THR A 60 -8.63 0.18 11.78
CA THR A 60 -8.82 -0.61 13.01
C THR A 60 -8.67 0.23 14.29
N GLY A 61 -8.26 1.50 14.17
CA GLY A 61 -7.96 2.37 15.30
C GLY A 61 -6.77 1.87 16.12
N ALA A 62 -5.75 1.29 15.46
CA ALA A 62 -4.56 0.76 16.12
C ALA A 62 -3.64 1.87 16.68
N PHE A 63 -3.79 3.11 16.21
CA PHE A 63 -3.01 4.27 16.66
C PHE A 63 -3.53 4.93 17.95
N ASP A 64 -4.73 4.56 18.44
CA ASP A 64 -5.29 5.17 19.65
C ASP A 64 -4.68 4.53 20.92
N GLY A 65 -3.92 5.35 21.65
CA GLY A 65 -2.82 5.00 22.57
C GLY A 65 -3.11 4.17 23.84
N ALA A 66 -4.17 3.37 23.91
CA ALA A 66 -4.46 2.51 25.06
C ALA A 66 -4.42 0.99 24.75
N LEU A 67 -4.61 0.57 23.49
CA LEU A 67 -4.74 -0.84 23.05
C LEU A 67 -3.88 -1.18 21.82
N GLY A 68 -3.01 -0.26 21.38
CA GLY A 68 -2.37 -0.29 20.07
C GLY A 68 -1.52 -1.54 19.76
N GLY A 69 -0.93 -2.18 20.77
CA GLY A 69 -0.10 -3.37 20.57
C GLY A 69 -0.88 -4.64 20.18
N ALA A 70 -2.16 -4.77 20.53
CA ALA A 70 -2.99 -5.91 20.12
C ALA A 70 -3.57 -5.67 18.71
N LYS A 71 -4.10 -4.47 18.46
CA LYS A 71 -4.69 -4.09 17.17
C LYS A 71 -3.65 -3.97 16.04
N SER A 72 -2.42 -3.58 16.36
CA SER A 72 -1.31 -3.58 15.38
C SER A 72 -0.94 -5.00 14.94
N ARG A 73 -1.04 -6.00 15.83
CA ARG A 73 -0.84 -7.42 15.45
C ARG A 73 -1.96 -7.92 14.54
N ASP A 74 -3.19 -7.47 14.76
CA ASP A 74 -4.31 -7.78 13.86
C ASP A 74 -4.10 -7.14 12.47
N ALA A 75 -3.59 -5.90 12.42
CA ALA A 75 -3.25 -5.24 11.17
C ALA A 75 -2.17 -6.01 10.39
N ASP A 76 -1.09 -6.42 11.06
CA ASP A 76 -0.06 -7.25 10.45
C ASP A 76 -0.60 -8.62 9.97
N ALA A 77 -1.54 -9.21 10.71
CA ALA A 77 -2.19 -10.47 10.31
C ALA A 77 -3.06 -10.29 9.06
N ILE A 78 -3.83 -9.20 8.96
CA ILE A 78 -4.66 -8.88 7.79
C ILE A 78 -3.77 -8.64 6.56
N VAL A 79 -2.74 -7.79 6.69
CA VAL A 79 -1.75 -7.55 5.62
C VAL A 79 -1.03 -8.84 5.24
N GLY A 80 -0.70 -9.67 6.22
CA GLY A 80 -0.12 -11.00 6.02
C GLY A 80 -0.99 -11.90 5.15
N LYS A 81 -2.30 -11.97 5.42
CA LYS A 81 -3.26 -12.72 4.60
C LYS A 81 -3.33 -12.19 3.16
N ILE A 82 -3.32 -10.88 2.96
CA ILE A 82 -3.33 -10.27 1.62
C ILE A 82 -2.02 -10.54 0.87
N THR A 83 -0.90 -10.63 1.57
CA THR A 83 0.44 -10.83 0.99
C THR A 83 0.86 -12.29 0.87
N VAL A 84 0.12 -13.23 1.46
CA VAL A 84 0.40 -14.67 1.40
C VAL A 84 0.42 -15.21 -0.03
N ASN A 85 -0.29 -14.55 -0.95
CA ASN A 85 -0.31 -14.93 -2.36
C ASN A 85 0.94 -14.51 -3.15
N ASN A 86 1.79 -13.60 -2.61
CA ASN A 86 2.95 -13.09 -3.34
C ASN A 86 3.90 -14.21 -3.79
N PRO A 87 4.34 -15.17 -2.96
CA PRO A 87 5.25 -16.22 -3.41
C PRO A 87 4.70 -17.04 -4.58
N ILE A 88 3.39 -17.33 -4.59
CA ILE A 88 2.74 -18.06 -5.70
C ILE A 88 2.72 -17.17 -6.94
N LEU A 89 2.28 -15.91 -6.82
CA LEU A 89 2.23 -14.97 -7.93
C LEU A 89 3.63 -14.68 -8.50
N GLU A 90 4.66 -14.64 -7.65
CA GLU A 90 6.05 -14.48 -8.07
C GLU A 90 6.58 -15.73 -8.76
N ALA A 91 6.26 -16.93 -8.26
CA ALA A 91 6.70 -18.19 -8.89
C ALA A 91 6.18 -18.35 -10.32
N PHE A 92 4.94 -17.93 -10.59
CA PHE A 92 4.34 -18.03 -11.93
C PHE A 92 4.55 -16.78 -12.79
N GLY A 93 4.63 -15.60 -12.17
CA GLY A 93 4.54 -14.31 -12.87
C GLY A 93 5.84 -13.52 -12.90
N ASN A 94 6.87 -13.91 -12.14
CA ASN A 94 8.17 -13.29 -12.22
C ASN A 94 9.07 -14.05 -13.20
N ALA A 95 9.92 -13.29 -13.88
CA ALA A 95 10.94 -13.84 -14.75
C ALA A 95 12.26 -13.11 -14.51
N LYS A 96 13.36 -13.83 -14.78
CA LYS A 96 14.68 -13.21 -14.87
C LYS A 96 14.77 -12.36 -16.13
N THR A 97 15.36 -11.18 -16.00
CA THR A 97 15.66 -10.26 -17.09
C THR A 97 17.11 -9.83 -17.01
N LEU A 98 17.61 -9.13 -18.03
CA LEU A 98 18.98 -8.60 -18.04
C LEU A 98 19.30 -7.64 -16.89
N ARG A 99 18.28 -7.02 -16.27
CA ARG A 99 18.44 -5.97 -15.24
C ARG A 99 17.81 -6.30 -13.89
N ASN A 100 17.05 -7.39 -13.79
CA ASN A 100 16.42 -7.83 -12.54
C ASN A 100 16.11 -9.33 -12.62
N ASP A 101 16.61 -10.08 -11.64
CA ASP A 101 16.42 -11.52 -11.52
C ASP A 101 15.00 -11.90 -11.04
N ASN A 102 14.27 -10.99 -10.36
CA ASN A 102 12.91 -11.21 -9.86
C ASN A 102 11.94 -10.14 -10.43
N SER A 103 11.75 -10.16 -11.75
CA SER A 103 11.04 -9.13 -12.51
C SER A 103 9.59 -9.55 -12.77
N SER A 104 8.60 -8.98 -12.08
CA SER A 104 7.18 -9.28 -12.35
C SER A 104 6.80 -8.90 -13.79
N ARG A 105 6.17 -9.82 -14.51
CA ARG A 105 5.67 -9.65 -15.89
C ARG A 105 4.15 -9.54 -15.96
N PHE A 106 3.51 -9.25 -14.84
CA PHE A 106 2.08 -9.08 -14.68
C PHE A 106 1.78 -7.83 -13.85
N GLY A 107 0.58 -7.27 -14.02
CA GLY A 107 0.03 -6.25 -13.13
C GLY A 107 -0.73 -6.90 -11.97
N LYS A 108 -0.59 -6.37 -10.76
CA LYS A 108 -1.34 -6.82 -9.58
C LYS A 108 -2.36 -5.74 -9.19
N TYR A 109 -3.63 -6.12 -9.19
CA TYR A 109 -4.73 -5.30 -8.68
C TYR A 109 -5.23 -5.90 -7.36
N LEU A 110 -5.47 -5.06 -6.37
CA LEU A 110 -5.98 -5.42 -5.05
C LEU A 110 -7.15 -4.47 -4.75
N GLU A 111 -8.28 -5.04 -4.34
CA GLU A 111 -9.51 -4.33 -3.94
C GLU A 111 -9.94 -4.83 -2.56
#